data_AF-A0A9Q0NJT0-F1
#
_entry.id   AF-A0A9Q0NJT0-F1
#
_cell.length_a   1.000
_cell.length_b   1.000
_cell.length_c   1.000
_cell.angle_alpha   90.00
_cell.angle_beta   90.00
_cell.angle_gamma   90.00
#
_symmetry.space_group_name_H-M   'P 1'
#
loop_
_entity.id
_entity.type
_entity.pdbx_description
1 polymer ?
#
loop_
_entity_poly.entity_id
_entity_poly.type
_entity_poly.pdbx_seq_one_letter_code
_entity_poly.pdbx_strand_id
1 'polypeptide(L)'
;MRELQVDAFTHLGPVCVLQLYNVVRKEIWYRPDMFFFRDMLMMLARNKKVDEAKQVWQDLKREEVLFDQHTFGDIMRAFLDNGLIPFPELREQDSGDD
;
A
#
# COMPACT_ATOMS: atom_id res chain seq x y z
N MET A 1 -21.00 18.93 14.01
CA MET A 1 -19.66 18.77 14.61
C MET A 1 -18.96 17.57 13.96
N ARG A 2 -18.63 17.65 12.66
CA ARG A 2 -17.84 16.65 11.91
C ARG A 2 -17.27 17.32 10.65
N GLU A 3 -16.45 18.35 10.79
CA GLU A 3 -15.93 19.05 9.60
C GLU A 3 -14.59 19.77 9.83
N LEU A 4 -13.87 19.46 10.92
CA LEU A 4 -12.61 20.14 11.27
C LEU A 4 -11.36 19.25 11.21
N GLN A 5 -11.46 18.01 10.70
CA GLN A 5 -10.33 17.07 10.73
C GLN A 5 -9.69 16.81 9.35
N VAL A 6 -10.36 17.19 8.25
CA VAL A 6 -9.85 16.96 6.89
C VAL A 6 -8.82 18.01 6.44
N ASP A 7 -8.90 19.24 6.95
CA ASP A 7 -8.04 20.35 6.49
C ASP A 7 -6.62 20.35 7.10
N ALA A 8 -6.36 19.50 8.10
CA ALA A 8 -5.03 19.36 8.71
C ALA A 8 -4.10 18.40 7.96
N PHE A 9 -4.62 17.58 7.03
CA PHE A 9 -3.85 16.51 6.39
C PHE A 9 -3.09 16.94 5.12
N THR A 10 -3.39 18.10 4.54
CA THR A 10 -2.90 18.50 3.22
C THR A 10 -1.53 19.19 3.21
N HIS A 11 -0.97 19.51 4.39
CA HIS A 11 0.29 20.27 4.51
C HIS A 11 1.46 19.53 5.17
N LEU A 12 1.32 18.25 5.49
CA LEU A 12 2.38 17.44 6.09
C LEU A 12 2.96 16.49 5.05
N GLY A 13 4.28 16.54 4.86
CA GLY A 13 5.02 15.71 3.93
C GLY A 13 4.96 14.20 4.24
N PRO A 14 5.90 13.38 3.71
CA PRO A 14 5.80 11.91 3.62
C PRO A 14 5.65 11.14 4.95
N VAL A 15 5.64 11.83 6.10
CA VAL A 15 5.36 11.29 7.44
C VAL A 15 3.88 10.95 7.65
N CYS A 16 2.95 11.60 6.94
CA CYS A 16 1.52 11.41 7.20
C CYS A 16 0.91 10.16 6.57
N VAL A 17 1.52 9.58 5.54
CA VAL A 17 0.79 8.57 4.74
C VAL A 17 0.59 7.26 5.50
N LEU A 18 1.60 6.80 6.26
CA LEU A 18 1.42 5.67 7.16
C LEU A 18 0.50 5.98 8.34
N GLN A 19 0.48 7.22 8.83
CA GLN A 19 -0.42 7.60 9.92
C GLN A 19 -1.88 7.56 9.44
N LEU A 20 -2.15 8.13 8.26
CA LEU A 20 -3.47 8.07 7.63
C LEU A 20 -3.88 6.61 7.35
N TYR A 21 -2.98 5.81 6.80
CA TYR A 21 -3.18 4.37 6.60
C TYR A 21 -3.59 3.65 7.90
N ASN A 22 -2.86 3.89 8.99
CA ASN A 22 -3.15 3.28 10.29
C ASN A 22 -4.45 3.76 10.92
N VAL A 23 -4.88 5.00 10.63
CA VAL A 23 -6.18 5.53 11.09
C VAL A 23 -7.30 4.87 10.28
N VAL A 24 -7.22 4.91 8.95
CA VAL A 24 -8.23 4.35 8.05
C VAL A 24 -8.51 2.88 8.34
N ARG A 25 -7.47 2.06 8.57
CA ARG A 25 -7.66 0.63 8.86
C ARG A 25 -8.32 0.31 10.20
N LYS A 26 -8.37 1.27 11.14
CA LYS A 26 -9.02 1.09 12.45
C LYS A 26 -10.49 1.49 12.44
N GLU A 27 -10.97 2.08 11.35
CA GLU A 27 -12.34 2.52 11.23
C GLU A 27 -13.28 1.36 10.92
N ILE A 28 -14.48 1.38 11.53
CA ILE A 28 -15.50 0.31 11.39
C ILE A 28 -15.99 0.15 9.94
N TRP A 29 -15.87 1.20 9.14
CA TRP A 29 -16.28 1.23 7.73
C TRP A 29 -15.17 0.85 6.75
N TYR A 30 -13.97 0.55 7.25
CA TYR A 30 -12.88 0.08 6.41
C TYR A 30 -13.22 -1.28 5.81
N ARG A 31 -13.21 -1.35 4.49
CA ARG A 31 -13.13 -2.62 3.76
C ARG A 31 -11.78 -2.68 3.07
N PRO A 32 -11.01 -3.76 3.29
CA PRO A 32 -9.81 -4.03 2.50
C PRO A 32 -10.18 -3.98 1.02
N ASP A 33 -9.66 -2.99 0.30
CA ASP A 33 -9.89 -2.85 -1.13
C ASP A 33 -8.57 -2.87 -1.88
N MET A 34 -8.56 -3.59 -2.99
CA MET A 34 -7.42 -3.75 -3.89
C MET A 34 -6.86 -2.39 -4.31
N PHE A 35 -7.73 -1.46 -4.69
CA PHE A 35 -7.31 -0.14 -5.16
C PHE A 35 -6.59 0.66 -4.07
N PHE A 36 -7.04 0.56 -2.82
CA PHE A 36 -6.40 1.23 -1.69
C PHE A 36 -4.97 0.74 -1.45
N PHE A 37 -4.76 -0.57 -1.41
CA PHE A 37 -3.42 -1.15 -1.25
C PHE A 37 -2.51 -0.83 -2.44
N ARG A 38 -3.04 -0.88 -3.67
CA ARG A 38 -2.31 -0.51 -4.88
C ARG A 38 -1.80 0.94 -4.79
N ASP A 39 -2.69 1.87 -4.47
CA ASP A 39 -2.34 3.29 -4.43
C ASP A 39 -1.31 3.59 -3.33
N MET A 40 -1.45 2.95 -2.16
CA MET A 40 -0.45 3.00 -1.10
C MET A 40 0.91 2.49 -1.56
N LEU A 41 0.98 1.31 -2.18
CA LEU A 41 2.25 0.74 -2.63
C LEU A 41 2.91 1.59 -3.72
N MET A 42 2.13 2.08 -4.69
CA MET A 42 2.62 2.96 -5.76
C MET A 42 3.17 4.28 -5.21
N MET A 43 2.47 4.89 -4.24
CA MET A 43 2.90 6.13 -3.61
C MET A 43 4.14 5.93 -2.73
N LEU A 44 4.25 4.81 -2.00
CA LEU A 44 5.46 4.51 -1.21
C LEU A 44 6.67 4.21 -2.10
N ALA A 45 6.47 3.50 -3.23
CA ALA A 45 7.52 3.25 -4.21
C ALA A 45 8.12 4.55 -4.77
N ARG A 46 7.25 5.48 -5.21
CA ARG A 46 7.65 6.80 -5.71
C ARG A 46 8.38 7.66 -4.68
N ASN A 47 8.05 7.48 -3.40
CA ASN A 47 8.69 8.18 -2.29
C ASN A 47 9.88 7.41 -1.69
N LYS A 48 10.29 6.28 -2.30
CA LYS A 48 11.40 5.43 -1.85
C LYS A 48 11.26 4.93 -0.40
N LYS A 49 10.02 4.68 0.01
CA LYS A 49 9.63 4.25 1.36
C LYS A 49 9.48 2.72 1.44
N VAL A 50 10.61 2.02 1.30
CA VAL A 50 10.63 0.55 1.16
C VAL A 50 10.13 -0.16 2.41
N ASP A 51 10.54 0.26 3.60
CA ASP A 51 10.18 -0.42 4.84
C ASP A 51 8.71 -0.22 5.19
N GLU A 52 8.18 0.98 4.95
CA GLU A 52 6.75 1.27 5.04
C GLU A 52 5.95 0.43 4.03
N ALA A 53 6.49 0.24 2.82
CA ALA A 53 5.81 -0.55 1.81
C ALA A 53 5.82 -2.06 2.11
N LYS A 54 6.86 -2.57 2.77
CA LYS A 54 6.87 -3.96 3.29
C LYS A 54 5.72 -4.17 4.27
N GLN A 55 5.47 -3.19 5.14
CA GLN A 55 4.37 -3.27 6.11
C GLN A 55 3.01 -3.35 5.37
N VAL A 56 2.77 -2.43 4.42
CA VAL A 56 1.54 -2.44 3.60
C VAL A 56 1.40 -3.75 2.81
N TRP A 57 2.51 -4.32 2.33
CA TRP A 57 2.49 -5.60 1.62
C TRP A 57 2.12 -6.79 2.52
N GLN A 58 2.66 -6.86 3.74
CA GLN A 58 2.31 -7.89 4.72
C GLN A 58 0.84 -7.79 5.13
N ASP A 59 0.34 -6.56 5.25
CA ASP A 59 -1.05 -6.28 5.55
C ASP A 59 -2.00 -6.74 4.45
N LEU A 60 -1.67 -6.46 3.17
CA LEU A 60 -2.40 -6.96 2.01
C LEU A 60 -2.52 -8.49 2.04
N LYS A 61 -1.41 -9.19 2.34
CA LYS A 61 -1.40 -10.66 2.47
C LYS A 61 -2.29 -11.12 3.63
N ARG A 62 -2.22 -10.45 4.78
CA ARG A 62 -3.04 -10.78 5.96
C ARG A 62 -4.53 -10.56 5.73
N GLU A 63 -4.87 -9.55 4.96
CA GLU A 63 -6.26 -9.20 4.59
C GLU A 63 -6.75 -10.00 3.37
N GLU A 64 -5.93 -10.93 2.85
CA GLU A 64 -6.24 -11.81 1.71
C GLU A 64 -6.68 -11.04 0.46
N VAL A 65 -6.16 -9.82 0.29
CA VAL A 65 -6.44 -8.98 -0.89
C VAL A 65 -5.53 -9.42 -2.03
N LEU A 66 -6.14 -9.84 -3.14
CA LEU A 66 -5.42 -10.32 -4.31
C LEU A 66 -5.24 -9.22 -5.35
N PHE A 67 -4.08 -9.21 -5.99
CA PHE A 67 -3.84 -8.40 -7.19
C PHE A 67 -3.90 -9.29 -8.43
N ASP A 68 -4.41 -8.73 -9.53
CA ASP A 68 -4.19 -9.33 -10.83
C ASP A 68 -2.72 -9.16 -11.28
N GLN A 69 -2.33 -9.96 -12.27
CA GLN A 69 -0.97 -9.96 -12.84
C GLN A 69 -0.50 -8.58 -13.35
N HIS A 70 -1.41 -7.74 -13.87
CA HIS A 70 -1.07 -6.43 -14.39
C HIS A 70 -0.79 -5.46 -13.25
N THR A 71 -1.65 -5.46 -12.23
CA THR A 71 -1.47 -4.65 -11.02
C THR A 71 -0.16 -4.99 -10.31
N PHE A 72 0.18 -6.27 -10.22
CA PHE A 72 1.46 -6.73 -9.69
C PHE A 72 2.66 -6.22 -10.51
N GLY A 73 2.58 -6.35 -11.83
CA GLY A 73 3.62 -5.87 -12.75
C GLY A 73 3.84 -4.35 -12.66
N ASP A 74 2.77 -3.58 -12.49
CA ASP A 74 2.83 -2.12 -12.32
C ASP A 74 3.53 -1.71 -11.02
N ILE A 75 3.21 -2.38 -9.91
CA ILE A 75 3.86 -2.14 -8.62
C ILE A 75 5.35 -2.48 -8.72
N MET A 76 5.68 -3.64 -9.29
CA MET A 76 7.08 -4.06 -9.49
C MET A 76 7.88 -3.05 -10.29
N ARG A 77 7.33 -2.59 -11.42
CA ARG A 77 7.94 -1.56 -12.26
C ARG A 77 8.17 -0.29 -11.46
N ALA A 78 7.20 0.15 -10.66
CA ALA A 78 7.35 1.35 -9.83
C ALA A 78 8.51 1.23 -8.82
N PHE A 79 8.73 0.08 -8.19
CA PHE A 79 9.88 -0.13 -7.30
C PHE A 79 11.20 -0.10 -8.07
N LEU A 80 11.28 -0.84 -9.19
CA LEU A 80 12.49 -0.93 -10.01
C LEU A 80 12.88 0.42 -10.63
N ASP A 81 11.92 1.16 -11.16
CA ASP A 81 12.14 2.49 -11.76
C ASP A 81 12.66 3.51 -10.72
N ASN A 82 12.37 3.29 -9.43
CA ASN A 82 12.89 4.10 -8.34
C ASN A 82 14.23 3.61 -7.76
N GLY A 83 14.83 2.57 -8.37
CA GLY A 83 16.09 1.96 -7.94
C GLY A 83 15.95 1.11 -6.68
N LEU A 84 14.74 0.64 -6.38
CA LEU A 84 14.43 -0.17 -5.21
C LEU A 84 14.34 -1.63 -5.60
N ILE A 85 14.83 -2.51 -4.72
CA ILE A 85 14.66 -3.96 -4.89
C ILE A 85 13.25 -4.31 -4.42
N PRO A 86 12.38 -4.89 -5.27
CA PRO A 86 11.07 -5.37 -4.86
C PRO A 86 11.19 -6.50 -3.83
N PHE A 87 10.17 -6.68 -2.99
CA PHE A 87 10.22 -7.66 -1.90
C PHE A 87 10.43 -9.10 -2.44
N PRO A 88 11.39 -9.87 -1.91
CA PRO A 88 11.65 -11.23 -2.38
C PRO A 88 10.47 -12.18 -2.17
N GLU A 89 9.59 -11.90 -1.21
CA GLU A 89 8.39 -12.68 -0.88
C GLU A 89 7.20 -12.40 -1.82
N LEU A 90 7.39 -11.54 -2.84
CA LEU A 90 6.38 -11.24 -3.86
C LEU A 90 6.10 -12.43 -4.80
N ARG A 91 7.02 -13.38 -4.88
CA ARG A 91 6.97 -14.50 -5.83
C ARG A 91 6.06 -15.65 -5.40
N GLU A 92 5.51 -15.60 -4.19
CA GLU A 92 4.75 -16.70 -3.56
C GLU A 92 3.23 -16.61 -3.75
N GLN A 93 2.70 -15.60 -4.46
CA GLN A 93 1.26 -15.51 -4.75
C GLN A 93 0.80 -16.42 -5.91
N ASP A 94 1.73 -17.12 -6.58
CA ASP A 94 1.47 -17.84 -7.85
C ASP A 94 1.38 -19.37 -7.68
N SER A 95 1.27 -19.90 -6.45
CA SER A 95 1.29 -21.35 -6.19
C SER A 95 -0.05 -21.94 -5.72
N GLY A 96 -1.16 -21.28 -6.02
CA GLY A 96 -2.49 -21.69 -5.56
C GLY A 96 -3.52 -21.69 -6.67
N ASP A 97 -3.32 -22.50 -7.70
CA ASP A 97 -4.40 -23.04 -8.54
C ASP A 97 -3.86 -24.33 -9.23
N ASP A 98 -4.37 -25.47 -8.77
CA ASP A 98 -4.32 -26.80 -9.40
C ASP A 98 -5.75 -27.16 -9.82
#